data_AF-A0A940QPZ0-F1
#
_entry.id   AF-A0A940QPZ0-F1
#
_cell.length_a   1.000
_cell.length_b   1.000
_cell.length_c   1.000
_cell.angle_alpha   90.00
_cell.angle_beta   90.00
_cell.angle_gamma   90.00
#
_symmetry.space_group_name_H-M   'P 1'
#
loop_
_entity.id
_entity.type
_entity.pdbx_description
1 polymer ?
#
loop_
_entity_poly.entity_id
_entity_poly.type
_entity_poly.pdbx_seq_one_letter_code
_entity_poly.pdbx_strand_id
1 'polypeptide(L)'
;MLTFTVLEIFISLLVGAAVGIFPFFVLGWMGRQNLAKKAFLCTAVSAIISTTASVVVAVGFIIYVILVRDNAGTAPIWNGFNIGKTMDSPSNYSWKVTCIAGPLRGQTYSLGKNGLIIGRDYDCGIRLTANSANISRHHCSLRCDSAAVYLTDLGSRCGTYLSNGTRIYPQQPQPLQNGSVFYLANAENQFQIIY
;
A
#
# COMPACT_ATOMS: atom_id res chain seq x y z
N MET A 1 -2.95 7.68 -15.50
CA MET A 1 -3.75 7.86 -14.27
C MET A 1 -4.34 9.26 -14.16
N LEU A 2 -3.56 10.34 -14.35
CA LEU A 2 -4.06 11.73 -14.33
C LEU A 2 -5.16 12.03 -15.37
N THR A 3 -5.13 11.35 -16.53
CA THR A 3 -6.11 11.51 -17.60
C THR A 3 -7.47 10.86 -17.29
N PHE A 4 -7.48 9.80 -16.48
CA PHE A 4 -8.71 9.12 -16.07
C PHE A 4 -9.49 9.94 -15.05
N THR A 5 -8.80 10.56 -14.08
CA THR A 5 -9.43 11.41 -13.06
C THR A 5 -10.04 12.67 -13.67
N VAL A 6 -9.38 13.29 -14.67
CA VAL A 6 -9.93 14.47 -15.37
C VAL A 6 -11.18 14.09 -16.18
N LEU A 7 -11.18 12.91 -16.80
CA LEU A 7 -12.33 12.43 -17.57
C LEU A 7 -13.53 12.14 -16.67
N GLU A 8 -13.33 11.54 -15.49
CA GLU A 8 -14.42 11.29 -14.52
C GLU A 8 -15.03 12.56 -13.96
N ILE A 9 -14.21 13.59 -13.69
CA ILE A 9 -14.70 14.91 -13.28
C ILE A 9 -15.57 15.53 -14.38
N PHE A 10 -15.13 15.44 -15.64
CA PHE A 10 -15.86 16.00 -16.76
C PHE A 10 -17.20 15.28 -17.01
N ILE A 11 -17.22 13.93 -16.92
CA ILE A 11 -18.44 13.14 -17.03
C ILE A 11 -19.42 13.46 -15.89
N SER A 12 -18.92 13.60 -14.66
CA SER A 12 -19.75 13.92 -13.49
C SER A 12 -20.40 15.31 -13.62
N LEU A 13 -19.66 16.30 -14.14
CA LEU A 13 -20.19 17.64 -14.45
C LEU A 13 -21.31 17.58 -15.52
N LEU A 14 -21.10 16.78 -16.57
CA LEU A 14 -22.04 16.65 -17.69
C LEU A 14 -23.33 15.93 -17.27
N VAL A 15 -23.20 14.86 -16.47
CA VAL A 15 -24.35 14.12 -15.91
C VAL A 15 -25.12 14.99 -14.91
N GLY A 16 -24.42 15.73 -14.04
CA GLY A 16 -25.05 16.66 -13.09
C GLY A 16 -25.85 17.76 -13.80
N ALA A 17 -25.31 18.33 -14.88
CA ALA A 17 -26.01 19.32 -15.69
C ALA A 17 -27.25 18.72 -16.39
N ALA A 18 -27.13 17.52 -16.96
CA ALA A 18 -28.24 16.85 -17.63
C ALA A 18 -29.41 16.51 -16.68
N VAL A 19 -29.11 16.01 -15.48
CA VAL A 19 -30.12 15.65 -14.46
C VAL A 19 -30.78 16.89 -13.85
N GLY A 20 -30.09 18.04 -13.80
CA GLY A 20 -30.66 19.30 -13.29
C GLY A 20 -31.56 20.03 -14.30
N ILE A 21 -31.25 19.96 -15.60
CA ILE A 21 -31.98 20.68 -16.65
C ILE A 21 -33.26 19.93 -17.07
N PHE A 22 -33.24 18.59 -17.04
CA PHE A 22 -34.35 17.76 -17.51
C PHE A 22 -35.67 17.97 -16.73
N PRO A 23 -35.69 18.03 -15.38
CA PRO A 23 -36.92 18.30 -14.63
C PRO A 23 -37.44 19.72 -14.83
N PHE A 24 -36.57 20.70 -15.14
CA PHE A 24 -36.95 22.09 -15.34
C PHE A 24 -37.78 22.29 -16.60
N PHE A 25 -37.36 21.66 -17.71
CA PHE A 25 -38.12 21.70 -18.97
C PHE A 25 -39.45 20.94 -18.87
N VAL A 26 -39.46 19.77 -18.22
CA VAL A 26 -40.68 18.95 -18.07
C VAL A 26 -41.69 19.62 -17.14
N LEU A 27 -41.27 20.17 -16.00
CA LEU A 27 -42.18 20.81 -15.03
C LEU A 27 -42.62 22.21 -15.48
N GLY A 28 -41.80 22.92 -16.25
CA GLY A 28 -42.16 24.19 -16.88
C GLY A 28 -43.28 24.04 -17.90
N TRP A 29 -43.27 22.96 -18.69
CA TRP A 29 -44.34 22.64 -19.64
C TRP A 29 -45.68 22.26 -18.96
N MET A 30 -45.64 21.75 -17.73
CA MET A 30 -46.83 21.32 -16.97
C MET A 30 -47.48 22.42 -16.09
N GLY A 31 -47.01 23.68 -16.16
CA GLY A 31 -47.66 24.82 -15.49
C GLY A 31 -47.60 24.83 -13.94
N ARG A 32 -46.87 23.91 -13.31
CA ARG A 32 -46.78 23.77 -11.84
C ARG A 32 -45.59 24.53 -11.25
N GLN A 33 -45.70 25.86 -11.28
CA GLN A 33 -44.68 26.83 -10.83
C GLN A 33 -44.13 26.56 -9.41
N ASN A 34 -44.96 26.06 -8.48
CA ASN A 34 -44.55 25.83 -7.09
C ASN A 34 -43.76 24.52 -6.88
N LEU A 35 -43.91 23.53 -7.78
CA LEU A 35 -43.18 22.26 -7.71
C LEU A 35 -41.77 22.40 -8.31
N ALA A 36 -41.64 23.19 -9.38
CA ALA A 36 -40.37 23.51 -10.01
C ALA A 36 -39.40 24.24 -9.06
N LYS A 37 -39.92 25.17 -8.24
CA LYS A 37 -39.12 25.86 -7.20
C LYS A 37 -38.57 24.90 -6.13
N LYS A 38 -39.36 23.90 -5.71
CA LYS A 38 -38.92 22.88 -4.74
C LYS A 38 -37.90 21.91 -5.35
N ALA A 39 -38.07 21.54 -6.63
CA ALA A 39 -37.11 20.71 -7.36
C ALA A 39 -35.76 21.41 -7.54
N PHE A 40 -35.76 22.72 -7.84
CA PHE A 40 -34.55 23.52 -7.97
C PHE A 40 -33.75 23.57 -6.65
N LEU A 41 -34.44 23.73 -5.52
CA LEU A 41 -33.80 23.74 -4.20
C LEU A 41 -33.17 22.38 -3.87
N CYS A 42 -33.82 21.28 -4.21
CA CYS A 42 -33.32 19.92 -3.94
C CYS A 42 -32.06 19.61 -4.77
N THR A 43 -32.06 19.96 -6.05
CA THR A 43 -30.89 19.79 -6.94
C THR A 43 -29.72 20.69 -6.55
N ALA A 44 -30.00 21.93 -6.13
CA ALA A 44 -28.96 22.82 -5.62
C ALA A 44 -28.32 22.27 -4.33
N VAL A 45 -29.12 21.74 -3.41
CA VAL A 45 -28.64 21.15 -2.15
C VAL A 45 -27.84 19.86 -2.42
N SER A 46 -28.29 18.98 -3.33
CA SER A 46 -27.56 17.74 -3.64
C SER A 46 -26.23 17.99 -4.38
N ALA A 47 -26.16 19.02 -5.23
CA ALA A 47 -24.93 19.42 -5.90
C ALA A 47 -23.85 19.93 -4.92
N ILE A 48 -24.26 20.69 -3.89
CA ILE A 48 -23.36 21.21 -2.84
C ILE A 48 -22.83 20.07 -1.96
N ILE A 49 -23.67 19.09 -1.62
CA ILE A 49 -23.26 17.93 -0.81
C ILE A 49 -22.30 17.00 -1.58
N SER A 50 -22.53 16.80 -2.89
CA SER A 50 -21.67 15.95 -3.72
C SER A 50 -20.28 16.57 -3.99
N THR A 51 -20.23 17.88 -4.22
CA THR A 51 -18.96 18.59 -4.45
C THR A 51 -18.12 18.67 -3.18
N THR A 52 -18.73 18.88 -2.02
CA THR A 52 -18.01 18.91 -0.73
C THR A 52 -17.42 17.55 -0.36
N ALA A 53 -18.12 16.45 -0.60
CA ALA A 53 -17.59 15.10 -0.37
C ALA A 53 -16.36 14.80 -1.25
N SER A 54 -16.39 15.23 -2.51
CA SER A 54 -15.29 15.01 -3.47
C SER A 54 -14.03 15.81 -3.07
N VAL A 55 -14.19 17.04 -2.58
CA VAL A 55 -13.08 17.86 -2.09
C VAL A 55 -12.44 17.24 -0.85
N VAL A 56 -13.24 16.70 0.08
CA VAL A 56 -12.71 16.04 1.28
C VAL A 56 -11.88 14.80 0.93
N VAL A 57 -12.35 13.98 -0.01
CA VAL A 57 -11.60 12.80 -0.48
C VAL A 57 -10.31 13.22 -1.20
N ALA A 58 -10.35 14.25 -2.04
CA ALA A 58 -9.18 14.76 -2.75
C ALA A 58 -8.13 15.34 -1.79
N VAL A 59 -8.55 16.13 -0.80
CA VAL A 59 -7.66 16.68 0.24
C VAL A 59 -7.07 15.56 1.09
N GLY A 60 -7.88 14.58 1.50
CA GLY A 60 -7.40 13.40 2.23
C GLY A 60 -6.37 12.59 1.42
N PHE A 61 -6.60 12.43 0.12
CA PHE A 61 -5.66 11.75 -0.78
C PHE A 61 -4.35 12.53 -0.96
N ILE A 62 -4.43 13.86 -1.10
CA ILE A 62 -3.24 14.73 -1.19
C ILE A 62 -2.43 14.67 0.10
N ILE A 63 -3.10 14.74 1.26
CA ILE A 63 -2.44 14.61 2.57
C ILE A 63 -1.80 13.24 2.70
N TYR A 64 -2.50 12.16 2.34
CA TYR A 64 -1.94 10.80 2.33
C TYR A 64 -0.70 10.70 1.43
N VAL A 65 -0.76 11.23 0.20
CA VAL A 65 0.37 11.20 -0.73
C VAL A 65 1.55 12.00 -0.19
N ILE A 66 1.33 13.18 0.40
CA ILE A 66 2.40 13.97 1.01
C ILE A 66 3.03 13.23 2.19
N LEU A 67 2.22 12.66 3.09
CA LEU A 67 2.72 11.88 4.22
C LEU A 67 3.47 10.60 3.78
N VAL A 68 3.10 10.01 2.65
CA VAL A 68 3.77 8.82 2.10
C VAL A 68 4.99 9.18 1.25
N ARG A 69 5.10 10.42 0.74
CA ARG A 69 6.19 10.87 -0.14
C ARG A 69 7.55 10.99 0.56
N ASP A 70 7.57 11.01 1.88
CA ASP A 70 8.81 10.95 2.68
C ASP A 70 9.54 9.60 2.54
N ASN A 71 8.96 8.62 1.83
CA ASN A 71 9.61 7.33 1.54
C ASN A 71 10.35 7.28 0.19
N ALA A 72 10.34 8.37 -0.60
CA ALA A 72 11.19 8.47 -1.79
C ALA A 72 12.58 9.01 -1.40
N GLY A 73 13.22 8.36 -0.42
CA GLY A 73 14.61 8.62 -0.09
C GLY A 73 15.50 8.28 -1.28
N THR A 74 16.29 9.25 -1.72
CA THR A 74 17.35 9.12 -2.72
C THR A 74 18.14 7.84 -2.50
N ALA A 75 18.29 7.03 -3.56
CA ALA A 75 19.11 5.83 -3.54
C ALA A 75 20.53 6.18 -3.04
N PRO A 76 21.08 5.48 -2.04
CA PRO A 76 22.44 5.73 -1.60
C PRO A 76 23.43 5.30 -2.68
N ILE A 77 24.33 6.21 -3.04
CA ILE A 77 25.56 5.89 -3.78
C ILE A 77 26.38 4.97 -2.86
N TRP A 78 26.61 3.72 -3.26
CA TRP A 78 27.52 2.81 -2.56
C TRP A 78 28.96 3.25 -2.79
N ASN A 79 29.51 4.05 -1.87
CA ASN A 79 30.95 4.17 -1.70
C ASN A 79 31.47 2.94 -0.95
N GLY A 80 32.55 2.37 -1.46
CA GLY A 80 33.05 1.05 -1.09
C GLY A 80 33.29 0.81 0.40
N PHE A 81 33.22 -0.48 0.74
CA PHE A 81 33.83 -1.18 1.87
C PHE A 81 34.60 -0.31 2.88
N ASN A 82 34.02 -0.07 4.06
CA ASN A 82 34.72 0.48 5.22
C ASN A 82 34.90 -0.62 6.29
N ILE A 83 36.17 -0.93 6.55
CA ILE A 83 36.63 -1.72 7.70
C ILE A 83 36.42 -0.85 8.94
N GLY A 84 35.39 -1.13 9.71
CA GLY A 84 35.15 -0.43 10.97
C GLY A 84 33.98 -1.04 11.72
N LYS A 85 34.27 -1.91 12.69
CA LYS A 85 33.34 -2.21 13.78
C LYS A 85 33.05 -0.89 14.51
N THR A 86 31.90 -0.29 14.30
CA THR A 86 31.34 0.65 15.27
C THR A 86 30.52 -0.17 16.26
N MET A 87 31.11 -0.39 17.43
CA MET A 87 30.38 -0.84 18.61
C MET A 87 29.51 0.32 19.12
N ASP A 88 28.26 -0.03 19.41
CA ASP A 88 27.37 0.51 20.44
C ASP A 88 26.84 1.94 20.29
N SER A 89 25.61 2.04 19.77
CA SER A 89 24.61 2.99 20.26
C SER A 89 23.42 2.20 20.85
N PRO A 90 23.04 2.41 22.13
CA PRO A 90 22.01 1.63 22.80
C PRO A 90 20.61 2.20 22.51
N SER A 91 20.20 2.19 21.24
CA SER A 91 18.80 2.36 20.84
C SER A 91 18.32 1.10 20.11
N ASN A 92 18.51 -0.06 20.76
CA ASN A 92 18.42 -1.39 20.17
C ASN A 92 16.99 -1.99 20.10
N TYR A 93 15.94 -1.16 20.15
CA TYR A 93 14.56 -1.62 19.94
C TYR A 93 14.16 -1.35 18.49
N SER A 94 14.48 -2.29 17.61
CA SER A 94 14.17 -2.19 16.19
C SER A 94 13.85 -3.58 15.66
N TRP A 95 12.77 -3.68 14.91
CA TRP A 95 12.38 -4.93 14.27
C TRP A 95 13.51 -5.50 13.42
N LYS A 96 13.67 -6.81 13.48
CA LYS A 96 14.64 -7.61 12.75
C LYS A 96 13.92 -8.80 12.15
N VAL A 97 14.42 -9.26 11.01
CA VAL A 97 14.01 -10.52 10.40
C VAL A 97 15.20 -11.47 10.40
N THR A 98 15.00 -12.65 10.96
CA THR A 98 16.01 -13.70 11.05
C THR A 98 15.65 -14.83 10.11
N CYS A 99 16.58 -15.25 9.27
CA CYS A 99 16.45 -16.44 8.44
C CYS A 99 16.66 -17.67 9.32
N ILE A 100 15.60 -18.44 9.57
CA ILE A 100 15.70 -19.65 10.42
C ILE A 100 15.86 -20.93 9.60
N ALA A 101 15.54 -20.91 8.31
CA ALA A 101 15.80 -22.00 7.37
C ALA A 101 16.26 -21.50 6.00
N GLY A 102 16.86 -22.39 5.23
CA GLY A 102 17.25 -22.14 3.85
C GLY A 102 18.70 -21.65 3.70
N PRO A 103 19.07 -21.15 2.52
CA PRO A 103 20.47 -20.85 2.19
C PRO A 103 21.07 -19.70 3.01
N LEU A 104 20.22 -18.86 3.59
CA LEU A 104 20.64 -17.73 4.43
C LEU A 104 20.44 -18.00 5.92
N ARG A 105 20.23 -19.25 6.34
CA ARG A 105 19.98 -19.61 7.75
C ARG A 105 21.03 -18.99 8.68
N GLY A 106 20.55 -18.39 9.77
CA GLY A 106 21.35 -17.72 10.79
C GLY A 106 21.61 -16.24 10.50
N GLN A 107 21.35 -15.75 9.28
CA GLN A 107 21.47 -14.33 8.98
C GLN A 107 20.29 -13.54 9.53
N THR A 108 20.56 -12.32 10.01
CA THR A 108 19.58 -11.40 10.57
C THR A 108 19.70 -10.06 9.87
N TYR A 109 18.57 -9.48 9.49
CA TYR A 109 18.49 -8.19 8.80
C TYR A 109 17.61 -7.24 9.59
N SER A 110 18.09 -6.01 9.80
CA SER A 110 17.29 -4.98 10.45
C SER A 110 16.20 -4.45 9.52
N LEU A 111 14.97 -4.36 10.01
CA LEU A 111 13.85 -3.74 9.32
C LEU A 111 13.93 -2.23 9.54
N GLY A 112 14.49 -1.53 8.55
CA GLY A 112 14.51 -0.07 8.54
C GLY A 112 13.13 0.53 8.23
N LYS A 113 13.03 1.86 8.33
CA LYS A 113 11.79 2.63 8.05
C LYS A 113 11.22 2.38 6.65
N ASN A 114 12.09 2.13 5.67
CA ASN A 114 11.70 1.90 4.27
C ASN A 114 11.17 0.47 4.02
N GLY A 115 11.19 -0.40 5.04
CA GLY A 115 10.88 -1.81 4.88
C GLY A 115 11.99 -2.59 4.17
N LEU A 116 11.68 -3.83 3.83
CA LEU A 116 12.60 -4.79 3.24
C LEU A 116 11.87 -5.66 2.22
N ILE A 117 12.45 -5.83 1.03
CA ILE A 117 11.92 -6.73 0.01
C ILE A 117 12.71 -8.04 0.06
N ILE A 118 12.00 -9.15 0.05
CA ILE A 118 12.55 -10.50 -0.02
C ILE A 118 12.21 -11.08 -1.39
N GLY A 119 13.22 -11.58 -2.09
CA GLY A 119 13.06 -12.10 -3.43
C GLY A 119 14.36 -12.60 -4.04
N ARG A 120 14.31 -12.96 -5.32
CA ARG A 120 15.47 -13.50 -6.05
C ARG A 120 16.31 -12.43 -6.74
N ASP A 121 15.72 -11.27 -6.99
CA ASP A 121 16.33 -10.23 -7.80
C ASP A 121 17.39 -9.42 -7.03
N TYR A 122 18.24 -8.68 -7.74
CA TYR A 122 19.40 -8.00 -7.15
C TYR A 122 19.04 -6.78 -6.29
N ASP A 123 17.86 -6.22 -6.49
CA ASP A 123 17.33 -5.05 -5.76
C ASP A 123 16.59 -5.44 -4.46
N CYS A 124 16.49 -6.74 -4.15
CA CYS A 124 15.94 -7.23 -2.90
C CYS A 124 16.94 -7.09 -1.76
N GLY A 125 16.49 -6.55 -0.62
CA GLY A 125 17.32 -6.46 0.58
C GLY A 125 17.68 -7.82 1.17
N ILE A 126 16.79 -8.82 1.02
CA ILE A 126 17.12 -10.23 1.25
C ILE A 126 17.01 -10.97 -0.08
N ARG A 127 18.16 -11.39 -0.60
CA ARG A 127 18.28 -12.03 -1.90
C ARG A 127 18.43 -13.55 -1.77
N LEU A 128 17.41 -14.28 -2.20
CA LEU A 128 17.38 -15.74 -2.21
C LEU A 128 17.73 -16.26 -3.61
N THR A 129 18.99 -16.63 -3.83
CA THR A 129 19.48 -17.11 -5.14
C THR A 129 19.56 -18.63 -5.23
N ALA A 130 19.90 -19.34 -4.16
CA ALA A 130 19.96 -20.81 -4.14
C ALA A 130 18.56 -21.43 -4.09
N ASN A 131 18.30 -22.47 -4.91
CA ASN A 131 16.99 -23.13 -5.04
C ASN A 131 15.80 -22.18 -5.30
N SER A 132 16.07 -21.06 -5.96
CA SER A 132 15.16 -19.93 -6.08
C SER A 132 14.17 -20.01 -7.24
N ALA A 133 14.07 -21.16 -7.92
CA ALA A 133 13.13 -21.35 -9.04
C ALA A 133 11.67 -21.09 -8.66
N ASN A 134 11.32 -21.30 -7.38
CA ASN A 134 9.99 -21.06 -6.83
C ASN A 134 9.83 -19.69 -6.15
N ILE A 135 10.90 -18.89 -6.13
CA ILE A 135 10.92 -17.56 -5.51
C ILE A 135 10.86 -16.50 -6.62
N SER A 136 9.81 -15.69 -6.60
CA SER A 136 9.66 -14.54 -7.50
C SER A 136 10.79 -13.52 -7.33
N ARG A 137 11.04 -12.74 -8.38
CA ARG A 137 12.00 -11.62 -8.37
C ARG A 137 11.77 -10.70 -7.17
N HIS A 138 10.55 -10.23 -7.02
CA HIS A 138 10.02 -9.60 -5.81
C HIS A 138 8.93 -10.52 -5.26
N HIS A 139 9.19 -11.19 -4.14
CA HIS A 139 8.28 -12.21 -3.62
C HIS A 139 7.35 -11.63 -2.58
N CYS A 140 7.92 -11.05 -1.52
CA CYS A 140 7.18 -10.37 -0.49
C CYS A 140 7.93 -9.13 0.00
N SER A 141 7.19 -8.24 0.65
CA SER A 141 7.75 -7.08 1.33
C SER A 141 7.35 -7.11 2.80
N LEU A 142 8.29 -6.71 3.63
CA LEU A 142 8.09 -6.41 5.04
C LEU A 142 8.12 -4.90 5.21
N ARG A 143 7.11 -4.34 5.84
CA ARG A 143 7.11 -2.94 6.26
C ARG A 143 6.93 -2.86 7.76
N CYS A 144 7.65 -1.94 8.37
CA CYS A 144 7.54 -1.66 9.78
C CYS A 144 6.81 -0.33 9.95
N ASP A 145 5.78 -0.32 10.77
CA ASP A 145 5.27 0.90 11.40
C ASP A 145 5.74 0.90 12.87
N SER A 146 5.60 2.04 13.55
CA SER A 146 6.04 2.31 14.93
C SER A 146 5.78 1.19 15.96
N ALA A 147 4.77 0.34 15.76
CA ALA A 147 4.43 -0.75 16.68
C ALA A 147 4.23 -2.14 16.04
N ALA A 148 4.24 -2.26 14.70
CA ALA A 148 3.86 -3.51 14.03
C ALA A 148 4.64 -3.74 12.72
N VAL A 149 4.87 -5.02 12.41
CA VAL A 149 5.41 -5.45 11.12
C VAL A 149 4.29 -5.97 10.24
N TYR A 150 4.27 -5.55 9.00
CA TYR A 150 3.31 -5.98 7.99
C TYR A 150 4.04 -6.74 6.89
N LEU A 151 3.58 -7.96 6.63
CA LEU A 151 4.03 -8.80 5.53
C LEU A 151 3.04 -8.69 4.37
N THR A 152 3.53 -8.35 3.19
CA THR A 152 2.71 -8.26 1.98
C THR A 152 3.31 -9.13 0.89
N ASP A 153 2.56 -10.10 0.38
CA ASP A 153 2.96 -10.87 -0.80
C ASP A 153 2.80 -10.00 -2.06
N LEU A 154 3.83 -9.93 -2.91
CA LEU A 154 3.86 -9.03 -4.06
C LEU A 154 3.29 -9.67 -5.34
N GLY A 155 2.39 -10.64 -5.20
CA GLY A 155 1.87 -11.44 -6.31
C GLY A 155 2.85 -12.56 -6.68
N SER A 156 3.39 -13.24 -5.68
CA SER A 156 4.37 -14.30 -5.90
C SER A 156 3.72 -15.52 -6.58
N ARG A 157 4.51 -16.24 -7.40
CA ARG A 157 4.00 -17.41 -8.15
C ARG A 157 3.57 -18.54 -7.21
N CYS A 158 4.38 -18.81 -6.20
CA CYS A 158 4.20 -19.94 -5.29
C CYS A 158 3.53 -19.55 -3.97
N GLY A 159 3.35 -18.26 -3.70
CA GLY A 159 2.71 -17.74 -2.49
C GLY A 159 3.66 -17.60 -1.30
N THR A 160 3.24 -16.75 -0.37
CA THR A 160 3.81 -16.60 0.97
C THR A 160 2.86 -17.23 2.00
N TYR A 161 3.42 -17.87 3.02
CA TYR A 161 2.66 -18.65 3.99
C TYR A 161 3.12 -18.33 5.42
N LEU A 162 2.20 -18.45 6.38
CA LEU A 162 2.49 -18.40 7.81
C LEU A 162 2.91 -19.77 8.32
N SER A 163 3.51 -19.84 9.52
CA SER A 163 3.99 -21.08 10.14
C SER A 163 2.94 -22.19 10.28
N ASN A 164 1.65 -21.84 10.37
CA ASN A 164 0.54 -22.78 10.42
C ASN A 164 0.11 -23.32 9.03
N GLY A 165 0.86 -22.99 7.97
CA GLY A 165 0.54 -23.37 6.59
C GLY A 165 -0.49 -22.48 5.89
N THR A 166 -1.00 -21.45 6.55
CA THR A 166 -1.97 -20.52 5.96
C THR A 166 -1.30 -19.64 4.92
N ARG A 167 -1.80 -19.68 3.68
CA ARG A 167 -1.36 -18.77 2.61
C ARG A 167 -1.96 -17.38 2.85
N ILE A 168 -1.14 -16.34 2.80
CA ILE A 168 -1.62 -14.96 2.90
C ILE A 168 -2.19 -14.48 1.55
N TYR A 169 -3.12 -13.52 1.59
CA TYR A 169 -3.66 -12.93 0.37
C TYR A 169 -2.62 -12.07 -0.35
N PRO A 170 -2.52 -12.18 -1.69
CA PRO A 170 -1.60 -11.37 -2.46
C PRO A 170 -1.98 -9.89 -2.37
N GLN A 171 -0.97 -9.03 -2.31
CA GLN A 171 -1.06 -7.56 -2.29
C GLN A 171 -1.86 -6.99 -1.11
N GLN A 172 -2.09 -7.78 -0.06
CA GLN A 172 -2.74 -7.34 1.17
C GLN A 172 -1.76 -7.37 2.35
N PRO A 173 -1.67 -6.30 3.16
CA PRO A 173 -0.84 -6.30 4.36
C PRO A 173 -1.37 -7.28 5.42
N GLN A 174 -0.57 -8.28 5.77
CA GLN A 174 -0.81 -9.19 6.87
C GLN A 174 0.01 -8.74 8.09
N PRO A 175 -0.61 -8.35 9.22
CA PRO A 175 0.12 -8.00 10.43
C PRO A 175 0.82 -9.24 11.02
N LEU A 176 2.07 -9.06 11.42
CA LEU A 176 2.89 -10.05 12.11
C LEU A 176 3.22 -9.56 13.53
N GLN A 177 3.10 -10.47 14.49
CA GLN A 177 3.52 -10.23 15.86
C GLN A 177 4.99 -10.60 16.08
N ASN A 178 5.58 -10.12 17.17
CA ASN A 178 6.90 -10.56 17.59
C ASN A 178 6.97 -12.09 17.75
N GLY A 179 8.04 -12.70 17.24
CA GLY A 179 8.24 -14.14 17.20
C GLY A 179 7.51 -14.86 16.05
N SER A 180 6.69 -14.16 15.26
CA SER A 180 5.95 -14.77 14.14
C SER A 180 6.92 -15.34 13.09
N VAL A 181 6.57 -16.51 12.57
CA VAL A 181 7.32 -17.20 11.52
C VAL A 181 6.48 -17.27 10.24
N PHE A 182 7.13 -17.01 9.11
CA PHE A 182 6.54 -17.12 7.78
C PHE A 182 7.56 -17.76 6.82
N TYR A 183 7.09 -18.28 5.70
CA TYR A 183 7.93 -18.88 4.67
C TYR A 183 7.46 -18.56 3.26
N LEU A 184 8.39 -18.62 2.32
CA LEU A 184 8.18 -18.28 0.91
C LEU A 184 8.24 -19.55 0.07
N ALA A 185 7.19 -19.82 -0.71
CA ALA A 185 7.02 -21.00 -1.56
C ALA A 185 7.04 -22.37 -0.85
N ASN A 186 8.12 -22.68 -0.12
CA ASN A 186 8.32 -23.91 0.62
C ASN A 186 8.79 -23.62 2.06
N ALA A 187 8.59 -24.59 2.96
CA ALA A 187 9.01 -24.49 4.35
C ALA A 187 10.54 -24.54 4.53
N GLU A 188 11.32 -24.68 3.45
CA GLU A 188 12.78 -24.58 3.52
C GLU A 188 13.25 -23.12 3.61
N ASN A 189 12.42 -22.16 3.19
CA ASN A 189 12.75 -20.73 3.22
C ASN A 189 11.95 -20.02 4.31
N GLN A 190 12.32 -20.24 5.57
CA GLN A 190 11.62 -19.68 6.73
C GLN A 190 12.32 -18.47 7.33
N PHE A 191 11.50 -17.54 7.81
CA PHE A 191 11.89 -16.26 8.38
C PHE A 191 11.11 -16.03 9.67
N GLN A 192 11.77 -15.46 10.68
CA GLN A 192 11.18 -15.10 11.96
C GLN A 192 11.32 -13.61 12.20
N ILE A 193 10.25 -12.96 12.64
CA ILE A 193 10.25 -11.56 13.05
C ILE A 193 10.62 -11.47 14.53
N ILE A 194 11.56 -10.59 14.87
CA ILE A 194 12.04 -10.35 16.23
C ILE A 194 12.07 -8.84 16.47
N TYR A 195 11.60 -8.36 17.62
CA TYR A 195 11.72 -6.94 18.03
C TYR A 195 12.92 -6.72 18.94
#